data_AF-A0A7I8W282-F1
#
_entry.id   AF-A0A7I8W282-F1
#
_cell.length_a   1.000
_cell.length_b   1.000
_cell.length_c   1.000
_cell.angle_alpha   90.00
_cell.angle_beta   90.00
_cell.angle_gamma   90.00
#
_symmetry.space_group_name_H-M   'P 1'
#
loop_
_entity.id
_entity.type
_entity.pdbx_description
1 polymer ?
#
loop_
_entity_poly.entity_id
_entity_poly.type
_entity_poly.pdbx_seq_one_letter_code
_entity_poly.pdbx_strand_id
1 'polypeptide(L)'
;MAFKENRPKKLLLILLDGVRWDYEKKFNMKSLQRIREIGFSVDMLQPCYPSMSAPNYYSATTGKHPGNHGLINNTMFEEEKNIEFRAFVNPPDPICLDEMWWSEAEPLWISATKSSLRVHMYRWFGSTVARNDVVPVLSSEYIDGYPICHMQNDLLKALDLFVNDSSDFIGFYVGATDDAGHFHGVESEITEKTCRIVDENLLELLDILDTKKNKYDNLLKDEVNVVIFSDHGMTQLNSEKTVNIYQILSKIEHLNVHKREDIPERFHYGQHPRVGDIFAYTDLPYVFYNPEKKLNGNHGFDNAEKDMQGIFYAFGPDIIENGKTTKASMVDIYPLLCQLLKIKIFDCDSESEALLAALK
;
A
#
# COMPACT_ATOMS: atom_id res chain seq x y z
N MET A 1 0.29 -26.38 40.32
CA MET A 1 -0.23 -25.19 41.03
C MET A 1 0.76 -24.01 41.09
N ALA A 2 2.00 -24.10 40.59
CA ALA A 2 3.00 -23.02 40.66
C ALA A 2 3.11 -22.10 39.40
N PHE A 3 2.30 -22.31 38.35
CA PHE A 3 2.38 -21.52 37.10
C PHE A 3 1.46 -20.27 37.07
N LYS A 4 0.57 -20.10 38.07
CA LYS A 4 -0.39 -18.98 38.07
C LYS A 4 0.16 -17.68 38.69
N GLU A 5 1.25 -17.74 39.48
CA GLU A 5 1.68 -16.59 40.29
C GLU A 5 2.50 -15.52 39.55
N ASN A 6 2.81 -15.69 38.26
CA ASN A 6 3.60 -14.71 37.49
C ASN A 6 3.03 -14.35 36.11
N ARG A 7 1.76 -14.66 35.84
CA ARG A 7 1.12 -14.33 34.55
C ARG A 7 0.63 -12.88 34.57
N PRO A 8 0.90 -12.06 33.53
CA PRO A 8 0.42 -10.69 33.50
C PRO A 8 -1.10 -10.63 33.46
N LYS A 9 -1.63 -9.47 33.85
CA LYS A 9 -3.03 -9.12 33.63
C LYS A 9 -3.34 -9.13 32.12
N LYS A 10 -4.58 -9.44 31.77
CA LYS A 10 -5.00 -9.63 30.37
C LYS A 10 -4.92 -8.31 29.62
N LEU A 11 -4.66 -8.34 28.32
CA LEU A 11 -4.58 -7.15 27.47
C LEU A 11 -5.57 -7.24 26.32
N LEU A 12 -6.47 -6.25 26.22
CA LEU A 12 -7.32 -5.99 25.07
C LEU A 12 -6.78 -4.76 24.33
N LEU A 13 -6.24 -4.97 23.13
CA LEU A 13 -5.76 -3.90 22.25
C LEU A 13 -6.79 -3.68 21.14
N ILE A 14 -7.30 -2.46 21.02
CA ILE A 14 -8.27 -2.07 19.99
C ILE A 14 -7.66 -0.98 19.13
N LEU A 15 -7.48 -1.26 17.84
CA LEU A 15 -7.15 -0.27 16.83
C LEU A 15 -8.43 0.21 16.17
N LEU A 16 -8.69 1.52 16.25
CA LEU A 16 -9.75 2.19 15.52
C LEU A 16 -9.12 2.96 14.36
N ASP A 17 -9.24 2.44 13.13
CA ASP A 17 -8.61 3.01 11.95
C ASP A 17 -9.21 4.40 11.64
N GLY A 18 -8.36 5.37 11.32
CA GLY A 18 -8.77 6.71 10.88
C GLY A 18 -9.55 7.57 11.90
N VAL A 19 -9.55 7.22 13.19
CA VAL A 19 -10.19 8.02 14.25
C VAL A 19 -9.30 9.22 14.61
N ARG A 20 -9.62 10.37 14.01
CA ARG A 20 -8.89 11.63 14.24
C ARG A 20 -9.04 12.14 15.68
N TRP A 21 -7.98 12.79 16.18
CA TRP A 21 -7.86 13.27 17.56
C TRP A 21 -9.03 14.12 18.09
N ASP A 22 -9.76 14.83 17.22
CA ASP A 22 -10.87 15.71 17.58
C ASP A 22 -12.24 15.00 17.56
N TYR A 23 -12.35 13.80 16.98
CA TYR A 23 -13.62 13.07 16.81
C TYR A 23 -14.31 12.78 18.14
N GLU A 24 -13.54 12.54 19.21
CA GLU A 24 -14.06 12.35 20.57
C GLU A 24 -15.00 13.50 21.00
N LYS A 25 -14.50 14.73 20.89
CA LYS A 25 -15.25 15.94 21.25
C LYS A 25 -16.28 16.29 20.19
N LYS A 26 -15.89 16.16 18.92
CA LYS A 26 -16.69 16.58 17.76
C LYS A 26 -17.97 15.76 17.62
N PHE A 27 -17.88 14.44 17.77
CA PHE A 27 -19.01 13.51 17.61
C PHE A 27 -19.60 13.05 18.94
N ASN A 28 -19.08 13.58 20.05
CA ASN A 28 -19.50 13.28 21.42
C ASN A 28 -19.41 11.78 21.75
N MET A 29 -18.20 11.22 21.56
CA MET A 29 -17.89 9.82 21.83
C MET A 29 -17.72 9.60 23.34
N LYS A 30 -18.79 9.12 23.98
CA LYS A 30 -18.93 8.98 25.43
C LYS A 30 -17.98 7.94 26.02
N SER A 31 -17.69 6.85 25.30
CA SER A 31 -16.75 5.83 25.79
C SER A 31 -15.35 6.41 25.92
N LEU A 32 -14.91 7.20 24.93
CA LEU A 32 -13.60 7.85 24.94
C LEU A 32 -13.52 8.96 25.99
N GLN A 33 -14.59 9.74 26.16
CA GLN A 33 -14.71 10.71 27.25
C GLN A 33 -14.59 10.04 28.63
N ARG A 34 -15.28 8.91 28.83
CA ARG A 34 -15.17 8.13 30.07
C ARG A 34 -13.74 7.64 30.30
N ILE A 35 -13.08 7.09 29.28
CA ILE A 35 -11.67 6.65 29.38
C ILE A 35 -10.75 7.82 29.74
N ARG A 36 -10.99 9.03 29.20
CA ARG A 36 -10.24 10.24 29.55
C ARG A 36 -10.41 10.62 31.02
N GLU A 37 -11.59 10.39 31.61
CA GLU A 37 -11.87 10.69 33.03
C GLU A 37 -11.29 9.65 34.00
N ILE A 38 -11.41 8.36 33.67
CA ILE A 38 -11.07 7.27 34.61
C ILE A 38 -9.71 6.61 34.33
N GLY A 39 -9.09 6.91 33.19
CA GLY A 39 -7.89 6.26 32.69
C GLY A 39 -6.77 7.24 32.32
N PHE A 40 -6.05 6.90 31.25
CA PHE A 40 -4.96 7.71 30.71
C PHE A 40 -5.24 8.04 29.25
N SER A 41 -4.96 9.27 28.84
CA SER A 41 -5.11 9.71 27.45
C SER A 41 -4.04 10.74 27.10
N VAL A 42 -3.78 10.88 25.81
CA VAL A 42 -3.02 11.97 25.23
C VAL A 42 -3.95 12.82 24.35
N ASP A 43 -3.70 14.11 24.23
CA ASP A 43 -4.56 14.98 23.42
C ASP A 43 -4.45 14.69 21.92
N MET A 44 -3.24 14.33 21.46
CA MET A 44 -2.96 13.93 20.09
C MET A 44 -1.88 12.84 20.11
N LEU A 45 -2.13 11.73 19.43
CA LEU A 45 -1.14 10.70 19.17
C LEU A 45 -0.51 10.97 17.79
N GLN A 46 0.81 11.15 17.74
CA GLN A 46 1.50 11.42 16.48
C GLN A 46 1.77 10.11 15.73
N PRO A 47 1.28 9.94 14.48
CA PRO A 47 1.65 8.80 13.65
C PRO A 47 3.09 8.92 13.14
N CYS A 48 3.68 7.78 12.78
CA CYS A 48 4.86 7.74 11.92
C CYS A 48 4.52 8.24 10.50
N TYR A 49 5.54 8.70 9.78
CA TYR A 49 5.42 9.03 8.36
C TYR A 49 5.74 7.78 7.49
N PRO A 50 4.96 7.50 6.44
CA PRO A 50 3.70 8.15 6.07
C PRO A 50 2.56 7.76 7.02
N SER A 51 1.59 8.66 7.22
CA SER A 51 0.40 8.41 8.07
C SER A 51 -0.61 7.50 7.36
N MET A 52 -0.19 6.27 7.11
CA MET A 52 -0.92 5.19 6.43
C MET A 52 -1.08 4.02 7.40
N SER A 53 -2.11 3.19 7.23
CA SER A 53 -2.48 2.16 8.19
C SER A 53 -1.37 1.11 8.43
N ALA A 54 -0.83 0.48 7.37
CA ALA A 54 0.16 -0.60 7.51
C ALA A 54 1.46 -0.16 8.21
N PRO A 55 2.07 0.99 7.84
CA PRO A 55 3.21 1.52 8.57
C PRO A 55 2.91 1.78 10.05
N ASN A 56 1.75 2.35 10.37
CA ASN A 56 1.48 2.86 11.71
C ASN A 56 1.03 1.80 12.69
N TYR A 57 0.16 0.85 12.31
CA TYR A 57 -0.19 -0.22 13.25
C TYR A 57 1.02 -1.12 13.53
N TYR A 58 1.89 -1.33 12.53
CA TYR A 58 3.09 -2.13 12.72
C TYR A 58 4.13 -1.39 13.55
N SER A 59 4.28 -0.07 13.38
CA SER A 59 5.04 0.77 14.30
C SER A 59 4.50 0.65 15.73
N ALA A 60 3.19 0.69 15.92
CA ALA A 60 2.55 0.59 17.24
C ALA A 60 2.78 -0.77 17.92
N THR A 61 2.92 -1.86 17.16
CA THR A 61 3.13 -3.21 17.73
C THR A 61 4.57 -3.69 17.69
N THR A 62 5.49 -2.98 17.04
CA THR A 62 6.93 -3.32 17.01
C THR A 62 7.80 -2.30 17.75
N GLY A 63 7.30 -1.09 18.00
CA GLY A 63 8.06 0.02 18.57
C GLY A 63 9.13 0.57 17.63
N LYS A 64 9.10 0.23 16.34
CA LYS A 64 10.05 0.69 15.33
C LYS A 64 9.41 1.70 14.38
N HIS A 65 10.22 2.55 13.76
CA HIS A 65 9.78 3.39 12.65
C HIS A 65 9.66 2.59 11.35
N PRO A 66 8.87 3.05 10.36
CA PRO A 66 8.66 2.35 9.10
C PRO A 66 9.93 1.93 8.36
N GLY A 67 10.93 2.82 8.28
CA GLY A 67 12.22 2.51 7.65
C GLY A 67 13.07 1.46 8.39
N ASN A 68 12.68 1.03 9.59
CA ASN A 68 13.39 0.01 10.39
C ASN A 68 12.61 -1.30 10.55
N HIS A 69 11.35 -1.34 10.09
CA HIS A 69 10.48 -2.50 10.20
C HIS A 69 9.95 -3.00 8.84
N GLY A 70 10.45 -2.46 7.72
CA GLY A 70 10.13 -2.89 6.36
C GLY A 70 8.79 -2.38 5.80
N LEU A 71 7.72 -2.32 6.61
CA LEU A 71 6.41 -1.82 6.14
C LEU A 71 6.36 -0.28 5.99
N ILE A 72 6.86 0.25 4.88
CA ILE A 72 6.96 1.69 4.63
C ILE A 72 5.72 2.33 4.00
N ASN A 73 4.81 1.55 3.44
CA ASN A 73 3.57 2.03 2.83
C ASN A 73 2.52 0.89 2.76
N ASN A 74 1.24 1.22 2.50
CA ASN A 74 0.21 0.21 2.21
C ASN A 74 0.48 -0.49 0.87
N THR A 75 1.14 0.19 -0.07
CA THR A 75 1.63 -0.40 -1.33
C THR A 75 3.13 -0.24 -1.45
N MET A 76 3.85 -1.34 -1.66
CA MET A 76 5.31 -1.36 -1.78
C MET A 76 5.73 -2.22 -2.96
N PHE A 77 6.92 -1.99 -3.50
CA PHE A 77 7.46 -2.76 -4.61
C PHE A 77 8.87 -3.26 -4.26
N GLU A 78 9.10 -4.56 -4.47
CA GLU A 78 10.43 -5.16 -4.37
C GLU A 78 10.99 -5.31 -5.78
N GLU A 79 11.99 -4.51 -6.09
CA GLU A 79 12.55 -4.39 -7.44
C GLU A 79 13.23 -5.67 -7.91
N GLU A 80 14.04 -6.31 -7.05
CA GLU A 80 14.83 -7.49 -7.45
C GLU A 80 13.93 -8.69 -7.80
N LYS A 81 12.80 -8.80 -7.11
CA LYS A 81 11.82 -9.88 -7.31
C LYS A 81 10.69 -9.49 -8.26
N ASN A 82 10.58 -8.20 -8.61
CA ASN A 82 9.50 -7.63 -9.39
C ASN A 82 8.12 -8.05 -8.85
N ILE A 83 7.92 -7.86 -7.55
CA ILE A 83 6.66 -8.17 -6.84
C ILE A 83 6.15 -6.92 -6.12
N GLU A 84 4.83 -6.82 -6.05
CA GLU A 84 4.14 -5.72 -5.40
C GLU A 84 3.42 -6.22 -4.14
N PHE A 85 3.63 -5.52 -3.04
CA PHE A 85 2.87 -5.68 -1.81
C PHE A 85 1.69 -4.70 -1.81
N ARG A 86 0.51 -5.18 -1.46
CA ARG A 86 -0.71 -4.40 -1.25
C ARG A 86 -1.41 -4.86 0.03
N ALA A 87 -1.31 -4.05 1.07
CA ALA A 87 -2.02 -4.28 2.32
C ALA A 87 -3.54 -4.08 2.15
N PHE A 88 -4.32 -4.72 3.03
CA PHE A 88 -5.76 -4.50 3.17
C PHE A 88 -6.59 -4.84 1.91
N VAL A 89 -6.09 -5.74 1.07
CA VAL A 89 -6.85 -6.29 -0.07
C VAL A 89 -7.61 -7.54 0.38
N ASN A 90 -8.81 -7.76 -0.15
CA ASN A 90 -9.64 -8.93 0.15
C ASN A 90 -10.07 -9.67 -1.14
N PRO A 91 -9.77 -10.98 -1.29
CA PRO A 91 -8.90 -11.78 -0.42
C PRO A 91 -7.47 -11.26 -0.42
N PRO A 92 -6.70 -11.48 0.67
CA PRO A 92 -5.31 -11.05 0.73
C PRO A 92 -4.50 -11.74 -0.35
N ASP A 93 -3.66 -10.97 -1.05
CA ASP A 93 -2.69 -11.53 -1.99
C ASP A 93 -1.66 -12.36 -1.20
N PRO A 94 -1.43 -13.64 -1.54
CA PRO A 94 -0.42 -14.47 -0.89
C PRO A 94 0.97 -13.83 -0.81
N ILE A 95 1.32 -12.98 -1.80
CA ILE A 95 2.58 -12.23 -1.82
C ILE A 95 2.70 -11.34 -0.58
N CYS A 96 1.60 -10.75 -0.12
CA CYS A 96 1.59 -9.85 1.02
C CYS A 96 1.68 -10.60 2.36
N LEU A 97 1.42 -11.91 2.36
CA LEU A 97 1.53 -12.79 3.51
C LEU A 97 2.89 -13.50 3.59
N ASP A 98 3.80 -13.25 2.64
CA ASP A 98 5.16 -13.77 2.68
C ASP A 98 5.97 -13.10 3.81
N GLU A 99 6.62 -13.90 4.66
CA GLU A 99 7.41 -13.45 5.81
C GLU A 99 8.46 -12.39 5.43
N MET A 100 8.94 -12.35 4.18
CA MET A 100 9.93 -11.37 3.74
C MET A 100 9.56 -9.92 4.09
N TRP A 101 8.28 -9.55 3.93
CA TRP A 101 7.77 -8.19 4.21
C TRP A 101 7.69 -7.86 5.69
N TRP A 102 7.68 -8.89 6.54
CA TRP A 102 7.42 -8.80 7.97
C TRP A 102 8.66 -9.16 8.80
N SER A 103 9.80 -9.42 8.15
CA SER A 103 11.00 -10.04 8.74
C SER A 103 11.90 -9.06 9.49
N GLU A 104 11.81 -7.74 9.24
CA GLU A 104 12.70 -6.73 9.84
C GLU A 104 12.38 -6.36 11.30
N ALA A 105 11.15 -6.63 11.76
CA ALA A 105 10.74 -6.34 13.14
C ALA A 105 9.80 -7.41 13.69
N GLU A 106 9.93 -7.73 14.97
CA GLU A 106 9.02 -8.67 15.61
C GLU A 106 7.81 -7.93 16.20
N PRO A 107 6.58 -8.23 15.78
CA PRO A 107 5.40 -7.58 16.32
C PRO A 107 4.96 -8.22 17.64
N LEU A 108 4.25 -7.44 18.45
CA LEU A 108 3.82 -7.79 19.80
C LEU A 108 3.11 -9.15 19.90
N TRP A 109 2.28 -9.51 18.91
CA TRP A 109 1.59 -10.81 18.92
C TRP A 109 2.56 -11.98 18.82
N ILE A 110 3.65 -11.87 18.05
CA ILE A 110 4.71 -12.88 17.99
C ILE A 110 5.49 -12.90 19.30
N SER A 111 5.90 -11.74 19.83
CA SER A 111 6.66 -11.66 21.09
C SER A 111 5.85 -12.21 22.28
N ALA A 112 4.54 -11.95 22.31
CA ALA A 112 3.63 -12.49 23.31
C ALA A 112 3.50 -14.02 23.19
N THR A 113 3.31 -14.56 21.98
CA THR A 113 3.27 -16.02 21.77
C THR A 113 4.59 -16.69 22.15
N LYS A 114 5.74 -16.10 21.80
CA LYS A 114 7.08 -16.59 22.21
C LYS A 114 7.27 -16.56 23.72
N SER A 115 6.62 -15.62 24.40
CA SER A 115 6.59 -15.53 25.87
C SER A 115 5.56 -16.47 26.51
N SER A 116 5.05 -17.47 25.78
CA SER A 116 4.05 -18.44 26.24
C SER A 116 2.71 -17.82 26.64
N LEU A 117 2.41 -16.60 26.16
CA LEU A 117 1.09 -16.00 26.29
C LEU A 117 0.17 -16.52 25.18
N ARG A 118 -1.10 -16.69 25.51
CA ARG A 118 -2.15 -17.06 24.55
C ARG A 118 -2.63 -15.80 23.87
N VAL A 119 -2.54 -15.79 22.55
CA VAL A 119 -2.79 -14.61 21.72
C VAL A 119 -3.91 -14.93 20.73
N HIS A 120 -4.88 -14.03 20.64
CA HIS A 120 -5.95 -14.07 19.66
C HIS A 120 -6.04 -12.74 18.92
N MET A 121 -6.06 -12.78 17.59
CA MET A 121 -6.11 -11.57 16.76
C MET A 121 -7.38 -11.60 15.90
N TYR A 122 -8.14 -10.50 15.93
CA TYR A 122 -9.39 -10.31 15.20
C TYR A 122 -9.19 -9.27 14.10
N ARG A 123 -9.23 -9.73 12.85
CA ARG A 123 -9.12 -8.90 11.63
C ARG A 123 -7.84 -8.07 11.55
N TRP A 124 -6.81 -8.46 12.27
CA TRP A 124 -5.56 -7.72 12.30
C TRP A 124 -4.73 -8.10 11.07
N PHE A 125 -4.51 -7.17 10.14
CA PHE A 125 -3.76 -7.45 8.92
C PHE A 125 -2.34 -7.96 9.26
N GLY A 126 -1.88 -9.01 8.56
CA GLY A 126 -0.58 -9.63 8.80
C GLY A 126 -0.48 -10.51 10.06
N SER A 127 -1.50 -10.61 10.92
CA SER A 127 -1.42 -11.49 12.10
C SER A 127 -1.39 -12.99 11.75
N THR A 128 -1.67 -13.34 10.51
CA THR A 128 -1.63 -14.71 9.96
C THR A 128 -0.25 -15.10 9.45
N VAL A 129 0.65 -14.12 9.29
CA VAL A 129 2.01 -14.35 8.77
C VAL A 129 2.84 -15.04 9.83
N ALA A 130 3.33 -16.23 9.49
CA ALA A 130 4.25 -16.97 10.35
C ALA A 130 5.59 -16.24 10.43
N ARG A 131 6.17 -16.22 11.64
CA ARG A 131 7.52 -15.72 11.85
C ARG A 131 8.32 -16.70 12.69
N ASN A 132 9.37 -17.29 12.12
CA ASN A 132 10.13 -18.39 12.75
C ASN A 132 9.21 -19.50 13.30
N ASP A 133 8.28 -20.01 12.49
CA ASP A 133 7.29 -21.04 12.84
C ASP A 133 6.27 -20.65 13.95
N VAL A 134 6.27 -19.39 14.38
CA VAL A 134 5.30 -18.86 15.35
C VAL A 134 4.18 -18.15 14.60
N VAL A 135 2.95 -18.61 14.82
CA VAL A 135 1.71 -17.95 14.40
C VAL A 135 0.79 -17.87 15.63
N PRO A 136 0.17 -16.71 15.92
CA PRO A 136 -0.87 -16.62 16.94
C PRO A 136 -2.07 -17.54 16.65
N VAL A 137 -2.92 -17.78 17.64
CA VAL A 137 -4.20 -18.46 17.38
C VAL A 137 -5.11 -17.49 16.63
N LEU A 138 -5.43 -17.85 15.39
CA LEU A 138 -6.30 -17.07 14.51
C LEU A 138 -7.74 -17.11 15.04
N SER A 139 -8.29 -15.94 15.37
CA SER A 139 -9.72 -15.81 15.67
C SER A 139 -10.52 -15.41 14.44
N SER A 140 -9.98 -14.50 13.61
CA SER A 140 -10.54 -14.17 12.30
C SER A 140 -9.51 -13.47 11.40
N GLU A 141 -9.51 -13.79 10.11
CA GLU A 141 -8.73 -13.09 9.09
C GLU A 141 -9.19 -11.63 8.92
N TYR A 142 -8.34 -10.80 8.32
CA TYR A 142 -8.74 -9.46 7.88
C TYR A 142 -9.82 -9.56 6.81
N ILE A 143 -10.84 -8.71 6.90
CA ILE A 143 -11.94 -8.63 5.94
C ILE A 143 -12.19 -7.15 5.66
N ASP A 144 -11.97 -6.74 4.42
CA ASP A 144 -12.27 -5.40 3.93
C ASP A 144 -13.79 -5.13 4.02
N GLY A 145 -14.16 -3.93 4.49
CA GLY A 145 -15.55 -3.51 4.69
C GLY A 145 -16.35 -4.35 5.69
N TYR A 146 -15.69 -4.94 6.71
CA TYR A 146 -16.38 -5.79 7.69
C TYR A 146 -17.53 -5.02 8.40
N PRO A 147 -18.77 -5.55 8.43
CA PRO A 147 -19.91 -4.80 8.95
C PRO A 147 -19.77 -4.44 10.43
N ILE A 148 -19.78 -3.13 10.72
CA ILE A 148 -19.63 -2.61 12.09
C ILE A 148 -20.69 -3.13 13.06
N CYS A 149 -21.88 -3.51 12.57
CA CYS A 149 -22.95 -4.08 13.40
C CYS A 149 -22.58 -5.42 14.06
N HIS A 150 -21.51 -6.09 13.62
CA HIS A 150 -20.99 -7.30 14.24
C HIS A 150 -19.98 -7.04 15.37
N MET A 151 -19.51 -5.81 15.54
CA MET A 151 -18.47 -5.45 16.52
C MET A 151 -18.82 -5.91 17.94
N GLN A 152 -20.03 -5.62 18.43
CA GLN A 152 -20.44 -6.00 19.79
C GLN A 152 -20.35 -7.50 20.03
N ASN A 153 -20.86 -8.30 19.08
CA ASN A 153 -20.86 -9.75 19.19
C ASN A 153 -19.43 -10.31 19.22
N ASP A 154 -18.52 -9.72 18.45
CA ASP A 154 -17.13 -10.16 18.42
C ASP A 154 -16.36 -9.72 19.67
N LEU A 155 -16.65 -8.54 20.22
CA LEU A 155 -16.14 -8.13 21.52
C LEU A 155 -16.61 -9.09 22.62
N LEU A 156 -17.89 -9.48 22.63
CA LEU A 156 -18.42 -10.46 23.60
C LEU A 156 -17.73 -11.83 23.49
N LYS A 157 -17.47 -12.31 22.28
CA LYS A 157 -16.69 -13.55 22.07
C LYS A 157 -15.25 -13.41 22.58
N ALA A 158 -14.60 -12.26 22.35
CA ALA A 158 -13.27 -11.98 22.87
C ALA A 158 -13.26 -11.98 24.41
N LEU A 159 -14.27 -11.38 25.05
CA LEU A 159 -14.40 -11.41 26.51
C LEU A 159 -14.63 -12.82 27.05
N ASP A 160 -15.37 -13.67 26.33
CA ASP A 160 -15.56 -15.08 26.71
C ASP A 160 -14.22 -15.84 26.73
N LEU A 161 -13.28 -15.52 25.82
CA LEU A 161 -11.92 -16.09 25.83
C LEU A 161 -11.13 -15.67 27.08
N PHE A 162 -11.29 -14.43 27.54
CA PHE A 162 -10.70 -14.01 28.80
C PHE A 162 -11.33 -14.72 30.00
N VAL A 163 -12.66 -14.80 30.06
CA VAL A 163 -13.39 -15.43 31.18
C VAL A 163 -13.03 -16.90 31.32
N ASN A 164 -12.93 -17.61 30.20
CA ASN A 164 -12.54 -19.01 30.15
C ASN A 164 -11.04 -19.24 30.37
N ASP A 165 -10.29 -18.20 30.74
CA ASP A 165 -8.84 -18.23 30.90
C ASP A 165 -8.21 -18.92 29.68
N SER A 166 -8.60 -18.53 28.47
CA SER A 166 -8.17 -19.11 27.19
C SER A 166 -7.35 -18.13 26.34
N SER A 167 -7.35 -16.84 26.68
CA SER A 167 -6.48 -15.82 26.10
C SER A 167 -5.83 -14.96 27.18
N ASP A 168 -4.64 -14.45 26.89
CA ASP A 168 -3.94 -13.45 27.70
C ASP A 168 -3.86 -12.11 26.96
N PHE A 169 -3.76 -12.14 25.63
CA PHE A 169 -3.71 -10.97 24.76
C PHE A 169 -4.71 -11.12 23.61
N ILE A 170 -5.56 -10.10 23.42
CA ILE A 170 -6.47 -10.00 22.30
C ILE A 170 -6.23 -8.69 21.55
N GLY A 171 -5.96 -8.76 20.25
CA GLY A 171 -5.91 -7.61 19.35
C GLY A 171 -7.14 -7.53 18.46
N PHE A 172 -7.67 -6.33 18.26
CA PHE A 172 -8.90 -6.10 17.51
C PHE A 172 -8.72 -4.91 16.56
N TYR A 173 -8.98 -5.12 15.28
CA TYR A 173 -8.98 -4.07 14.25
C TYR A 173 -10.42 -3.67 13.89
N VAL A 174 -10.67 -2.35 13.81
CA VAL A 174 -11.95 -1.76 13.41
C VAL A 174 -11.71 -0.70 12.34
N GLY A 175 -12.00 -1.03 11.07
CA GLY A 175 -11.77 -0.15 9.90
C GLY A 175 -12.90 0.83 9.55
N ALA A 176 -14.10 0.66 10.14
CA ALA A 176 -15.31 1.31 9.63
C ALA A 176 -15.26 2.85 9.64
N THR A 177 -14.55 3.46 10.59
CA THR A 177 -14.44 4.93 10.67
C THR A 177 -13.58 5.50 9.54
N ASP A 178 -12.48 4.82 9.22
CA ASP A 178 -11.62 5.16 8.08
C ASP A 178 -12.38 5.06 6.76
N ASP A 179 -13.08 3.93 6.54
CA ASP A 179 -13.95 3.72 5.38
C ASP A 179 -14.95 4.87 5.23
N ALA A 180 -15.68 5.21 6.29
CA ALA A 180 -16.65 6.29 6.28
C ALA A 180 -16.00 7.65 5.95
N GLY A 181 -14.82 7.91 6.52
CA GLY A 181 -14.01 9.10 6.24
C GLY A 181 -13.60 9.21 4.77
N HIS A 182 -13.15 8.11 4.17
CA HIS A 182 -12.76 8.05 2.76
C HIS A 182 -13.96 8.21 1.81
N PHE A 183 -15.05 7.48 2.03
CA PHE A 183 -16.19 7.47 1.11
C PHE A 183 -17.10 8.70 1.24
N HIS A 184 -17.17 9.30 2.43
CA HIS A 184 -18.14 10.36 2.72
C HIS A 184 -17.52 11.67 3.20
N GLY A 185 -16.26 11.67 3.62
CA GLY A 185 -15.56 12.85 4.14
C GLY A 185 -15.61 12.97 5.67
N VAL A 186 -14.62 13.67 6.23
CA VAL A 186 -14.38 13.76 7.69
C VAL A 186 -15.46 14.51 8.47
N GLU A 187 -16.27 15.29 7.77
CA GLU A 187 -17.33 16.13 8.33
C GLU A 187 -18.73 15.58 8.04
N SER A 188 -18.83 14.40 7.42
CA SER A 188 -20.12 13.86 6.97
C SER A 188 -20.96 13.30 8.11
N GLU A 189 -22.29 13.36 7.96
CA GLU A 189 -23.23 12.71 8.89
C GLU A 189 -23.01 11.19 8.96
N ILE A 190 -22.53 10.56 7.87
CA ILE A 190 -22.23 9.13 7.85
C ILE A 190 -21.00 8.85 8.72
N THR A 191 -19.94 9.64 8.60
CA THR A 191 -18.73 9.54 9.45
C THR A 191 -19.07 9.75 10.93
N GLU A 192 -19.89 10.76 11.26
CA GLU A 192 -20.37 10.98 12.62
C GLU A 192 -21.14 9.76 13.15
N LYS A 193 -22.11 9.26 12.37
CA LYS A 193 -22.92 8.08 12.76
C LYS A 193 -22.04 6.84 12.96
N THR A 194 -21.09 6.60 12.08
CA THR A 194 -20.16 5.46 12.22
C THR A 194 -19.31 5.58 13.47
N CYS A 195 -18.75 6.77 13.76
CA CYS A 195 -18.02 7.02 15.01
C CYS A 195 -18.90 6.75 16.24
N ARG A 196 -20.17 7.18 16.22
CA ARG A 196 -21.11 6.94 17.31
C ARG A 196 -21.46 5.46 17.50
N ILE A 197 -21.61 4.70 16.41
CA ILE A 197 -21.83 3.26 16.50
C ILE A 197 -20.61 2.58 17.15
N VAL A 198 -19.39 2.92 16.71
CA VAL A 198 -18.15 2.43 17.34
C VAL A 198 -18.13 2.77 18.83
N ASP A 199 -18.44 4.03 19.18
CA ASP A 199 -18.46 4.50 20.56
C ASP A 199 -19.50 3.79 21.44
N GLU A 200 -20.71 3.51 20.92
CA GLU A 200 -21.75 2.77 21.63
C GLU A 200 -21.31 1.34 21.97
N ASN A 201 -20.63 0.65 21.03
CA ASN A 201 -20.06 -0.68 21.26
C ASN A 201 -18.96 -0.63 22.33
N LEU A 202 -18.09 0.39 22.28
CA LEU A 202 -17.04 0.59 23.29
C LEU A 202 -17.63 0.95 24.66
N LEU A 203 -18.71 1.73 24.72
CA LEU A 203 -19.37 2.07 25.98
C LEU A 203 -19.98 0.83 26.63
N GLU A 204 -20.63 -0.04 25.84
CA GLU A 204 -21.15 -1.31 26.34
C GLU A 204 -20.01 -2.23 26.83
N LEU A 205 -18.87 -2.26 26.13
CA LEU A 205 -17.67 -2.95 26.59
C LEU A 205 -17.20 -2.42 27.96
N LEU A 206 -17.09 -1.10 28.14
CA LEU A 206 -16.69 -0.51 29.42
C LEU A 206 -17.70 -0.82 30.54
N ASP A 207 -19.00 -0.79 30.24
CA ASP A 207 -20.04 -1.16 31.20
C ASP A 207 -19.91 -2.63 31.62
N ILE A 208 -19.63 -3.54 30.69
CA ILE A 208 -19.38 -4.95 30.97
C ILE A 208 -18.17 -5.14 31.88
N LEU A 209 -17.07 -4.42 31.63
CA LEU A 209 -15.85 -4.52 32.43
C LEU A 209 -16.04 -3.95 33.85
N ASP A 210 -16.91 -2.96 34.03
CA ASP A 210 -17.13 -2.28 35.32
C ASP A 210 -18.26 -2.87 36.19
N THR A 211 -19.20 -3.63 35.63
CA THR A 211 -20.44 -4.03 36.34
C THR A 211 -20.40 -5.42 37.00
N LYS A 212 -21.04 -5.51 38.19
CA LYS A 212 -21.31 -6.76 38.93
C LYS A 212 -22.55 -7.54 38.45
N LYS A 213 -23.21 -7.10 37.37
CA LYS A 213 -24.57 -7.53 37.02
C LYS A 213 -24.71 -8.15 35.63
N ASN A 214 -23.60 -8.56 35.04
CA ASN A 214 -23.59 -9.17 33.71
C ASN A 214 -23.17 -10.64 33.83
N LYS A 215 -23.23 -11.42 32.73
CA LYS A 215 -22.81 -12.84 32.70
C LYS A 215 -21.36 -13.08 33.16
N TYR A 216 -20.60 -12.00 33.33
CA TYR A 216 -19.19 -11.97 33.67
C TYR A 216 -18.88 -11.64 35.16
N ASP A 217 -19.89 -11.46 36.02
CA ASP A 217 -19.80 -11.22 37.49
C ASP A 217 -18.39 -10.93 38.09
N ASN A 218 -17.86 -9.72 37.87
CA ASN A 218 -16.52 -9.26 38.32
C ASN A 218 -15.29 -10.06 37.82
N LEU A 219 -15.44 -11.06 36.95
CA LEU A 219 -14.35 -11.91 36.47
C LEU A 219 -13.31 -11.15 35.61
N LEU A 220 -13.69 -9.97 35.10
CA LEU A 220 -12.85 -9.15 34.24
C LEU A 220 -12.44 -7.83 34.88
N LYS A 221 -13.14 -7.43 35.96
CA LYS A 221 -12.83 -6.21 36.69
C LYS A 221 -11.48 -6.37 37.37
N ASP A 222 -10.60 -5.39 37.21
CA ASP A 222 -9.21 -5.41 37.70
C ASP A 222 -8.34 -6.54 37.09
N GLU A 223 -8.84 -7.25 36.06
CA GLU A 223 -8.14 -8.34 35.37
C GLU A 223 -7.73 -8.00 33.93
N VAL A 224 -8.39 -7.02 33.30
CA VAL A 224 -8.19 -6.64 31.89
C VAL A 224 -7.67 -5.20 31.78
N ASN A 225 -6.54 -5.04 31.11
CA ASN A 225 -6.08 -3.76 30.60
C ASN A 225 -6.68 -3.54 29.21
N VAL A 226 -7.28 -2.38 28.98
CA VAL A 226 -7.79 -1.99 27.66
C VAL A 226 -6.94 -0.84 27.11
N VAL A 227 -6.40 -1.03 25.91
CA VAL A 227 -5.65 -0.01 25.18
C VAL A 227 -6.37 0.24 23.86
N ILE A 228 -6.77 1.49 23.63
CA ILE A 228 -7.43 1.93 22.41
C ILE A 228 -6.55 2.98 21.75
N PHE A 229 -6.30 2.84 20.46
CA PHE A 229 -5.56 3.84 19.69
C PHE A 229 -6.05 3.90 18.25
N SER A 230 -5.65 4.97 17.56
CA SER A 230 -5.77 5.09 16.12
C SER A 230 -4.38 5.17 15.51
N ASP A 231 -4.23 4.61 14.32
CA ASP A 231 -3.01 4.58 13.53
C ASP A 231 -2.75 5.90 12.79
N HIS A 232 -3.80 6.61 12.37
CA HIS A 232 -3.70 7.95 11.78
C HIS A 232 -4.98 8.77 11.93
N GLY A 233 -4.92 10.04 11.53
CA GLY A 233 -6.10 10.89 11.37
C GLY A 233 -6.69 10.81 9.97
N MET A 234 -7.57 11.77 9.65
CA MET A 234 -8.14 11.92 8.32
C MET A 234 -8.31 13.40 7.97
N THR A 235 -8.21 13.77 6.68
CA THR A 235 -8.42 15.14 6.23
C THR A 235 -9.48 15.23 5.14
N GLN A 236 -10.23 16.34 5.12
CA GLN A 236 -11.16 16.62 4.03
C GLN A 236 -10.37 16.91 2.76
N LEU A 237 -10.66 16.16 1.70
CA LEU A 237 -10.17 16.46 0.37
C LEU A 237 -11.08 17.48 -0.31
N ASN A 238 -10.47 18.33 -1.14
CA ASN A 238 -11.17 19.30 -1.98
C ASN A 238 -10.62 19.16 -3.41
N SER A 239 -11.49 18.88 -4.37
CA SER A 239 -11.14 18.70 -5.78
C SER A 239 -10.50 19.94 -6.42
N GLU A 240 -10.80 21.14 -5.90
CA GLU A 240 -10.17 22.40 -6.32
C GLU A 240 -8.76 22.59 -5.76
N LYS A 241 -8.40 21.86 -4.69
CA LYS A 241 -7.07 21.91 -4.05
C LYS A 241 -6.24 20.70 -4.45
N THR A 242 -6.22 20.38 -5.73
CA THR A 242 -5.46 19.27 -6.30
C THR A 242 -4.22 19.76 -7.04
N VAL A 243 -3.15 18.97 -6.99
CA VAL A 243 -1.92 19.23 -7.75
C VAL A 243 -1.91 18.28 -8.94
N ASN A 244 -2.14 18.82 -10.13
CA ASN A 244 -2.11 18.04 -11.37
C ASN A 244 -0.69 18.07 -11.96
N ILE A 245 0.08 17.00 -11.73
CA ILE A 245 1.47 16.88 -12.19
C ILE A 245 1.58 17.06 -13.70
N TYR A 246 0.68 16.44 -14.48
CA TYR A 246 0.65 16.60 -15.94
C TYR A 246 0.53 18.08 -16.33
N GLN A 247 -0.45 18.81 -15.81
CA GLN A 247 -0.62 20.24 -16.13
C GLN A 247 0.56 21.12 -15.69
N ILE A 248 1.28 20.75 -14.63
CA ILE A 248 2.48 21.47 -14.19
C ILE A 248 3.61 21.21 -15.18
N LEU A 249 3.87 19.95 -15.50
CA LEU A 249 4.94 19.58 -16.43
C LEU A 249 4.68 20.10 -17.84
N SER A 250 3.43 20.05 -18.34
CA SER A 250 3.06 20.56 -19.68
C SER A 250 3.26 22.07 -19.86
N LYS A 251 3.53 22.83 -18.79
CA LYS A 251 3.83 24.27 -18.87
C LYS A 251 5.32 24.57 -18.92
N ILE A 252 6.17 23.57 -18.74
CA ILE A 252 7.63 23.74 -18.79
C ILE A 252 8.04 23.86 -20.25
N GLU A 253 8.70 24.95 -20.60
CA GLU A 253 9.22 25.18 -21.96
C GLU A 253 10.24 24.09 -22.32
N HIS A 254 10.23 23.66 -23.59
CA HIS A 254 11.08 22.58 -24.12
C HIS A 254 10.83 21.18 -23.53
N LEU A 255 9.73 20.99 -22.80
CA LEU A 255 9.29 19.71 -22.28
C LEU A 255 7.98 19.29 -22.93
N ASN A 256 8.03 18.24 -23.74
CA ASN A 256 6.85 17.60 -24.31
C ASN A 256 6.34 16.54 -23.34
N VAL A 257 5.10 16.68 -22.87
CA VAL A 257 4.51 15.81 -21.85
C VAL A 257 3.19 15.26 -22.38
N HIS A 258 3.05 13.95 -22.29
CA HIS A 258 1.87 13.21 -22.74
C HIS A 258 1.39 12.32 -21.62
N LYS A 259 0.07 12.15 -21.50
CA LYS A 259 -0.44 10.96 -20.83
C LYS A 259 -0.16 9.74 -21.71
N ARG A 260 -0.13 8.55 -21.12
CA ARG A 260 0.14 7.30 -21.86
C ARG A 260 -0.72 7.16 -23.12
N GLU A 261 -2.00 7.46 -23.03
CA GLU A 261 -2.96 7.41 -24.13
C GLU A 261 -2.76 8.48 -25.21
N ASP A 262 -2.06 9.57 -24.88
CA ASP A 262 -1.85 10.75 -25.73
C ASP A 262 -0.44 10.78 -26.35
N ILE A 263 0.36 9.73 -26.18
CA ILE A 263 1.70 9.62 -26.78
C ILE A 263 1.56 9.59 -28.31
N PRO A 264 2.37 10.37 -29.07
CA PRO A 264 2.27 10.42 -30.53
C PRO A 264 2.30 9.03 -31.17
N GLU A 265 1.27 8.71 -31.96
CA GLU A 265 1.08 7.38 -32.56
C GLU A 265 2.30 6.90 -33.37
N ARG A 266 2.98 7.82 -34.07
CA ARG A 266 4.21 7.56 -34.82
C ARG A 266 5.38 7.01 -34.00
N PHE A 267 5.34 7.11 -32.67
CA PHE A 267 6.34 6.50 -31.80
C PHE A 267 6.09 5.01 -31.56
N HIS A 268 4.87 4.50 -31.81
CA HIS A 268 4.48 3.12 -31.53
C HIS A 268 4.84 2.66 -30.10
N TYR A 269 4.70 3.55 -29.12
CA TYR A 269 5.23 3.35 -27.76
C TYR A 269 4.16 3.13 -26.69
N GLY A 270 3.08 3.93 -26.70
CA GLY A 270 2.20 4.11 -25.53
C GLY A 270 1.29 2.95 -25.10
N GLN A 271 1.20 1.86 -25.87
CA GLN A 271 0.25 0.78 -25.56
C GLN A 271 0.77 -0.26 -24.56
N HIS A 272 2.08 -0.28 -24.29
CA HIS A 272 2.65 -1.31 -23.42
C HIS A 272 2.42 -0.97 -21.92
N PRO A 273 2.00 -1.92 -21.06
CA PRO A 273 1.68 -1.64 -19.65
C PRO A 273 2.88 -1.17 -18.80
N ARG A 274 4.11 -1.36 -19.29
CA ARG A 274 5.33 -0.82 -18.67
C ARG A 274 5.58 0.66 -18.95
N VAL A 275 4.82 1.27 -19.86
CA VAL A 275 4.86 2.72 -20.07
C VAL A 275 4.10 3.38 -18.92
N GLY A 276 4.78 4.31 -18.23
CA GLY A 276 4.19 5.04 -17.11
C GLY A 276 3.04 5.95 -17.54
N ASP A 277 2.24 6.40 -16.57
CA ASP A 277 1.04 7.22 -16.82
C ASP A 277 1.36 8.59 -17.44
N ILE A 278 2.55 9.12 -17.16
CA ILE A 278 3.08 10.36 -17.73
C ILE A 278 4.38 10.03 -18.48
N PHE A 279 4.39 10.30 -19.78
CA PHE A 279 5.56 10.22 -20.65
C PHE A 279 6.05 11.62 -20.99
N ALA A 280 7.37 11.85 -20.89
CA ALA A 280 7.94 13.15 -21.22
C ALA A 280 9.28 13.03 -21.95
N TYR A 281 9.51 13.92 -22.92
CA TYR A 281 10.77 14.06 -23.65
C TYR A 281 11.04 15.54 -23.93
N THR A 282 12.30 15.91 -24.11
CA THR A 282 12.71 17.30 -24.32
C THR A 282 13.01 17.59 -25.78
N ASP A 283 12.88 18.86 -26.16
CA ASP A 283 13.43 19.36 -27.43
C ASP A 283 14.97 19.31 -27.40
N LEU A 284 15.60 19.23 -28.57
CA LEU A 284 17.05 19.45 -28.67
C LEU A 284 17.41 20.93 -28.39
N PRO A 285 18.53 21.24 -27.71
CA PRO A 285 19.50 20.33 -27.08
C PRO A 285 19.25 20.13 -25.56
N TYR A 286 18.02 20.32 -25.08
CA TYR A 286 17.68 20.25 -23.65
C TYR A 286 17.70 18.82 -23.14
N VAL A 287 18.03 18.60 -21.87
CA VAL A 287 18.06 17.27 -21.24
C VAL A 287 17.51 17.32 -19.81
N PHE A 288 16.92 16.22 -19.35
CA PHE A 288 16.73 16.01 -17.91
C PHE A 288 18.10 15.82 -17.26
N TYR A 289 18.44 16.71 -16.33
CA TYR A 289 19.79 16.78 -15.81
C TYR A 289 19.83 16.88 -14.29
N ASN A 290 20.64 16.01 -13.68
CA ASN A 290 21.03 16.12 -12.29
C ASN A 290 22.40 16.82 -12.22
N PRO A 291 22.55 17.95 -11.49
CA PRO A 291 23.70 18.87 -11.56
C PRO A 291 25.11 18.29 -11.33
N GLU A 292 25.26 17.04 -10.93
CA GLU A 292 26.54 16.42 -10.57
C GLU A 292 27.35 15.83 -11.75
N LYS A 293 26.87 15.88 -13.02
CA LYS A 293 27.52 15.18 -14.16
C LYS A 293 27.90 16.09 -15.34
N LYS A 294 29.16 16.13 -15.75
CA LYS A 294 29.55 16.86 -16.98
C LYS A 294 28.78 16.35 -18.22
N LEU A 295 28.13 17.26 -18.95
CA LEU A 295 27.40 16.97 -20.20
C LEU A 295 28.31 17.17 -21.43
N ASN A 296 28.31 16.20 -22.35
CA ASN A 296 29.06 16.29 -23.62
C ASN A 296 28.21 15.90 -24.84
N GLY A 297 27.37 14.87 -24.72
CA GLY A 297 26.44 14.42 -25.75
C GLY A 297 25.41 13.46 -25.14
N ASN A 298 24.23 13.36 -25.75
CA ASN A 298 23.16 12.47 -25.27
C ASN A 298 22.29 12.01 -26.46
N HIS A 299 21.42 11.03 -26.22
CA HIS A 299 20.47 10.48 -27.20
C HIS A 299 19.17 10.07 -26.51
N GLY A 300 18.17 9.62 -27.28
CA GLY A 300 16.85 9.26 -26.77
C GLY A 300 15.79 10.36 -26.93
N PHE A 301 16.10 11.39 -27.72
CA PHE A 301 15.15 12.42 -28.16
C PHE A 301 14.19 11.86 -29.19
N ASP A 302 13.31 12.73 -29.70
CA ASP A 302 12.42 12.42 -30.81
C ASP A 302 13.19 11.79 -31.99
N ASN A 303 12.72 10.61 -32.43
CA ASN A 303 13.36 9.83 -33.49
C ASN A 303 13.24 10.46 -34.89
N ALA A 304 12.46 11.54 -35.05
CA ALA A 304 12.41 12.32 -36.28
C ALA A 304 13.51 13.39 -36.38
N GLU A 305 14.18 13.71 -35.26
CA GLU A 305 15.27 14.68 -35.26
C GLU A 305 16.46 14.20 -36.09
N LYS A 306 17.08 15.12 -36.83
CA LYS A 306 18.19 14.79 -37.72
C LYS A 306 19.39 14.22 -36.95
N ASP A 307 19.67 14.76 -35.77
CA ASP A 307 20.79 14.32 -34.93
C ASP A 307 20.57 12.93 -34.32
N MET A 308 19.32 12.42 -34.32
CA MET A 308 18.95 11.08 -33.84
C MET A 308 18.95 10.02 -34.95
N GLN A 309 19.18 10.39 -36.20
CA GLN A 309 19.17 9.44 -37.32
C GLN A 309 20.41 8.53 -37.29
N GLY A 310 20.20 7.23 -37.47
CA GLY A 310 21.27 6.24 -37.60
C GLY A 310 21.84 6.14 -39.02
N ILE A 311 22.94 5.39 -39.15
CA ILE A 311 23.51 5.03 -40.47
C ILE A 311 23.15 3.60 -40.85
N PHE A 312 23.05 3.32 -42.15
CA PHE A 312 22.88 1.98 -42.69
C PHE A 312 23.72 1.81 -43.97
N TYR A 313 24.51 0.74 -44.03
CA TYR A 313 25.30 0.36 -45.19
C TYR A 313 25.34 -1.17 -45.30
N ALA A 314 25.23 -1.69 -46.51
CA ALA A 314 25.34 -3.12 -46.79
C ALA A 314 26.24 -3.34 -48.02
N PHE A 315 27.04 -4.39 -47.98
CA PHE A 315 27.88 -4.83 -49.09
C PHE A 315 28.04 -6.35 -49.03
N GLY A 316 27.99 -7.02 -50.17
CA GLY A 316 28.13 -8.47 -50.23
C GLY A 316 27.71 -9.07 -51.58
N PRO A 317 27.89 -10.39 -51.76
CA PRO A 317 27.59 -11.08 -53.01
C PRO A 317 26.10 -11.04 -53.38
N ASP A 318 25.21 -10.91 -52.42
CA ASP A 318 23.75 -10.88 -52.60
C ASP A 318 23.16 -9.45 -52.55
N ILE A 319 24.02 -8.42 -52.47
CA ILE A 319 23.64 -7.01 -52.40
C ILE A 319 23.98 -6.29 -53.72
N ILE A 320 23.07 -5.45 -54.23
CA ILE A 320 23.31 -4.66 -55.44
C ILE A 320 24.44 -3.65 -55.23
N GLU A 321 25.20 -3.39 -56.29
CA GLU A 321 26.24 -2.37 -56.28
C GLU A 321 25.63 -0.97 -56.51
N ASN A 322 26.14 0.04 -55.79
CA ASN A 322 25.72 1.44 -55.91
C ASN A 322 24.21 1.69 -55.70
N GLY A 323 23.51 0.80 -54.99
CA GLY A 323 22.11 0.98 -54.60
C GLY A 323 21.93 2.10 -53.57
N LYS A 324 20.81 2.83 -53.65
CA LYS A 324 20.46 3.86 -52.67
C LYS A 324 18.94 3.96 -52.50
N THR A 325 18.50 4.09 -51.26
CA THR A 325 17.13 4.50 -50.90
C THR A 325 17.18 5.82 -50.11
N THR A 326 16.07 6.56 -50.09
CA THR A 326 15.98 7.89 -49.46
C THR A 326 15.52 7.84 -48.02
N LYS A 327 14.69 6.85 -47.63
CA LYS A 327 14.22 6.65 -46.26
C LYS A 327 14.05 5.15 -45.99
N ALA A 328 14.42 4.74 -44.79
CA ALA A 328 14.18 3.43 -44.23
C ALA A 328 14.05 3.56 -42.71
N SER A 329 13.30 2.67 -42.09
CA SER A 329 13.15 2.60 -40.64
C SER A 329 14.01 1.49 -40.05
N MET A 330 14.32 1.55 -38.75
CA MET A 330 15.10 0.51 -38.07
C MET A 330 14.44 -0.88 -38.18
N VAL A 331 13.11 -0.94 -38.16
CA VAL A 331 12.32 -2.18 -38.29
C VAL A 331 12.47 -2.85 -39.67
N ASP A 332 12.82 -2.08 -40.72
CA ASP A 332 13.00 -2.57 -42.10
C ASP A 332 14.26 -3.46 -42.23
N ILE A 333 15.18 -3.40 -41.26
CA ILE A 333 16.44 -4.17 -41.29
C ILE A 333 16.15 -5.66 -41.13
N TYR A 334 15.21 -6.04 -40.25
CA TYR A 334 14.93 -7.45 -39.94
C TYR A 334 14.50 -8.25 -41.18
N PRO A 335 13.51 -7.79 -42.00
CA PRO A 335 13.17 -8.43 -43.26
C PRO A 335 14.38 -8.65 -44.19
N LEU A 336 15.24 -7.64 -44.35
CA LEU A 336 16.44 -7.76 -45.19
C LEU A 336 17.38 -8.86 -44.66
N LEU A 337 17.64 -8.89 -43.36
CA LEU A 337 18.48 -9.91 -42.74
C LEU A 337 17.90 -11.32 -42.92
N CYS A 338 16.58 -11.48 -42.76
CA CYS A 338 15.91 -12.76 -43.01
C CYS A 338 16.09 -13.23 -44.46
N GLN A 339 15.96 -12.34 -45.44
CA GLN A 339 16.15 -12.68 -46.86
C GLN A 339 17.60 -13.08 -47.16
N LEU A 340 18.58 -12.34 -46.64
CA LEU A 340 20.00 -12.69 -46.78
C LEU A 340 20.34 -14.05 -46.15
N LEU A 341 19.72 -14.36 -45.01
CA LEU A 341 19.88 -15.65 -44.32
C LEU A 341 19.01 -16.77 -44.92
N LYS A 342 18.12 -16.46 -45.87
CA LYS A 342 17.16 -17.38 -46.49
C LYS A 342 16.25 -18.06 -45.46
N ILE A 343 15.80 -17.29 -44.47
CA ILE A 343 14.85 -17.73 -43.44
C ILE A 343 13.52 -16.99 -43.59
N LYS A 344 12.45 -17.61 -43.09
CA LYS A 344 11.13 -17.00 -43.08
C LYS A 344 11.12 -15.76 -42.17
N ILE A 345 10.50 -14.68 -42.64
CA ILE A 345 10.18 -13.51 -41.82
C ILE A 345 9.07 -13.92 -40.84
N PHE A 346 9.33 -13.75 -39.55
CA PHE A 346 8.34 -13.93 -38.48
C PHE A 346 7.54 -12.64 -38.27
N ASP A 347 6.75 -12.57 -37.19
CA ASP A 347 5.99 -11.38 -36.81
C ASP A 347 6.88 -10.12 -36.78
N CYS A 348 6.49 -9.07 -37.50
CA CYS A 348 7.34 -7.91 -37.75
C CYS A 348 6.51 -6.66 -38.09
N ASP A 349 6.90 -5.52 -37.51
CA ASP A 349 6.24 -4.22 -37.68
C ASP A 349 6.68 -3.44 -38.94
N SER A 350 7.53 -4.02 -39.78
CA SER A 350 8.02 -3.37 -41.00
C SER A 350 6.91 -3.28 -42.06
N GLU A 351 6.43 -2.07 -42.33
CA GLU A 351 5.45 -1.80 -43.40
C GLU A 351 6.11 -1.41 -44.74
N SER A 352 7.44 -1.36 -44.78
CA SER A 352 8.25 -0.87 -45.90
C SER A 352 9.16 -1.96 -46.45
N GLU A 353 9.31 -2.00 -47.77
CA GLU A 353 10.31 -2.84 -48.46
C GLU A 353 11.57 -2.05 -48.84
N ALA A 354 11.77 -0.85 -48.29
CA ALA A 354 12.81 0.08 -48.71
C ALA A 354 14.23 -0.52 -48.68
N LEU A 355 14.54 -1.38 -47.70
CA LEU A 355 15.84 -2.05 -47.61
C LEU A 355 15.91 -3.35 -48.41
N LEU A 356 14.78 -3.97 -48.78
CA LEU A 356 14.76 -5.16 -49.64
C LEU A 356 15.23 -4.86 -51.07
N ALA A 357 15.07 -3.61 -51.52
CA ALA A 357 15.65 -3.13 -52.78
C ALA A 357 17.18 -3.20 -52.85
N ALA A 358 17.85 -3.49 -51.72
CA ALA A 358 19.29 -3.74 -51.69
C ALA A 358 19.68 -5.14 -52.22
N LEU A 359 18.74 -6.07 -52.36
CA LEU A 359 19.01 -7.45 -52.81
C LEU A 359 19.10 -7.54 -54.35
N LYS A 360 19.91 -8.49 -54.83
CA LYS A 360 20.11 -8.76 -56.27
C LYS A 360 18.95 -9.48 -56.96
#